data_AF-A0A450Z8D6-F1
#
_entry.id   AF-A0A450Z8D6-F1
#
_cell.length_a   1.000
_cell.length_b   1.000
_cell.length_c   1.000
_cell.angle_alpha   90.00
_cell.angle_beta   90.00
_cell.angle_gamma   90.00
#
_symmetry.space_group_name_H-M   'P 1'
#
loop_
_entity.id
_entity.type
_entity.pdbx_description
1 polymer ?
#
loop_
_entity_poly.entity_id
_entity_poly.type
_entity_poly.pdbx_seq_one_letter_code
_entity_poly.pdbx_strand_id
1 'polypeptide(L)'
;MRDRIAQEVLRQLLSPIFEPLFHEDSFGFRPGRNCHLALERVLDLWQQGYKVVLDADIQGFFDNIPHSVIMVELASVVADGNILGLVERFLRAGVM
;
A
#
# COMPACT_ATOMS: atom_id res chain seq x y z
N MET A 1 13.39 10.46 14.81
CA MET A 1 12.29 10.08 15.73
C MET A 1 11.01 10.87 15.44
N ARG A 2 11.08 12.20 15.32
CA ARG A 2 9.92 13.07 15.00
C ARG A 2 9.21 12.72 13.68
N ASP A 3 9.97 12.40 12.63
CA ASP A 3 9.39 12.11 11.31
C ASP A 3 8.61 10.80 11.28
N ARG A 4 9.10 9.77 11.98
CA ARG A 4 8.38 8.48 12.11
C ARG A 4 7.05 8.63 12.84
N ILE A 5 6.98 9.49 13.86
CA ILE A 5 5.73 9.77 14.57
C ILE A 5 4.75 10.47 13.63
N ALA A 6 5.20 11.47 12.87
CA ALA A 6 4.36 12.16 11.91
C ALA A 6 3.86 11.24 10.78
N GLN A 7 4.73 10.36 10.26
CA GLN A 7 4.36 9.34 9.27
C GLN A 7 3.34 8.35 9.85
N GLU A 8 3.49 7.92 11.10
CA GLU A 8 2.56 7.00 11.75
C GLU A 8 1.18 7.64 11.98
N VAL A 9 1.14 8.90 12.42
CA VAL A 9 -0.12 9.65 12.55
C VAL A 9 -0.79 9.78 11.18
N LEU A 10 -0.04 10.14 10.15
CA LEU A 10 -0.55 10.22 8.78
C LEU A 10 -1.10 8.88 8.30
N ARG A 11 -0.37 7.78 8.56
CA ARG A 11 -0.82 6.42 8.25
C ARG A 11 -2.15 6.10 8.93
N GLN A 12 -2.30 6.43 10.21
CA GLN A 12 -3.55 6.19 10.96
C GLN A 12 -4.73 6.99 10.40
N LEU A 13 -4.50 8.22 9.93
CA LEU A 13 -5.53 9.05 9.29
C LEU A 13 -5.94 8.52 7.92
N LEU A 14 -4.97 8.08 7.10
CA LEU A 14 -5.22 7.61 5.74
C LEU A 14 -5.74 6.17 5.70
N SER A 15 -5.31 5.29 6.60
CA SER A 15 -5.69 3.88 6.62
C SER A 15 -7.21 3.65 6.50
N PRO A 16 -8.09 4.26 7.33
CA PRO A 16 -9.53 4.00 7.24
C PRO A 16 -10.17 4.50 5.93
N ILE A 17 -9.53 5.43 5.22
CA ILE A 17 -10.02 5.96 3.94
C ILE A 17 -9.66 5.00 2.80
N PHE A 18 -8.44 4.46 2.82
CA PHE A 18 -7.94 3.58 1.76
C PHE A 18 -8.28 2.10 1.98
N GLU A 19 -8.48 1.66 3.22
CA GLU A 19 -8.75 0.26 3.55
C GLU A 19 -9.91 -0.36 2.75
N PRO A 20 -11.06 0.33 2.56
CA PRO A 20 -12.17 -0.18 1.75
C PRO A 20 -11.91 -0.22 0.25
N LEU A 21 -10.88 0.49 -0.24
CA LEU A 21 -10.55 0.57 -1.67
C LEU A 21 -9.63 -0.56 -2.13
N PHE A 22 -8.93 -1.21 -1.20
CA PHE A 22 -8.03 -2.31 -1.54
C PHE A 22 -8.81 -3.57 -1.96
N HIS A 23 -8.27 -4.24 -2.98
CA HIS A 23 -8.77 -5.54 -3.41
C HIS A 23 -8.76 -6.58 -2.28
N GLU A 24 -9.70 -7.53 -2.29
CA GLU A 24 -9.82 -8.54 -1.23
C GLU A 24 -8.58 -9.44 -1.14
N ASP A 25 -7.98 -9.77 -2.29
CA ASP A 25 -6.74 -10.55 -2.38
C ASP A 25 -5.45 -9.71 -2.14
N SER A 26 -5.58 -8.49 -1.59
CA SER A 26 -4.42 -7.72 -1.11
C SER A 26 -4.19 -7.98 0.38
N PHE A 27 -3.08 -8.64 0.72
CA PHE A 27 -2.80 -9.12 2.08
C PHE A 27 -1.65 -8.40 2.79
N GLY A 28 -0.79 -7.70 2.06
CA GLY A 28 0.41 -7.03 2.59
C GLY A 28 0.09 -5.70 3.25
N PHE A 29 0.80 -5.38 4.35
CA PHE A 29 0.79 -4.06 5.02
C PHE A 29 -0.60 -3.52 5.44
N ARG A 30 -1.60 -4.40 5.59
CA ARG A 30 -2.97 -4.03 5.93
C ARG A 30 -3.37 -4.49 7.35
N PRO A 31 -4.15 -3.70 8.09
CA PRO A 31 -4.68 -4.11 9.38
C PRO A 31 -5.57 -5.34 9.26
N GLY A 32 -5.34 -6.36 10.09
CA GLY A 32 -6.13 -7.59 10.09
C GLY A 32 -5.88 -8.54 8.90
N ARG A 33 -4.92 -8.22 8.01
CA ARG A 33 -4.46 -9.12 6.95
C ARG A 33 -3.04 -9.61 7.25
N ASN A 34 -2.70 -10.81 6.79
CA ASN A 34 -1.38 -11.41 7.00
C ASN A 34 -1.05 -12.44 5.90
N CYS A 35 0.19 -12.94 5.90
CA CYS A 35 0.68 -13.90 4.92
C CYS A 35 -0.05 -15.25 4.96
N HIS A 36 -0.59 -15.66 6.12
CA HIS A 36 -1.32 -16.93 6.23
C HIS A 36 -2.63 -16.88 5.45
N LEU A 37 -3.36 -15.76 5.50
CA LEU A 37 -4.56 -15.56 4.70
C LEU A 37 -4.26 -15.61 3.18
N ALA A 38 -3.10 -15.10 2.76
CA ALA A 38 -2.67 -15.19 1.37
C ALA A 38 -2.42 -16.66 0.96
N LEU A 39 -1.80 -17.45 1.82
CA LEU A 39 -1.57 -18.88 1.58
C LEU A 39 -2.88 -19.66 1.52
N GLU A 40 -3.81 -19.41 2.44
CA GLU A 40 -5.15 -20.00 2.42
C GLU A 40 -5.84 -19.73 1.08
N ARG A 41 -5.79 -18.48 0.61
CA ARG A 41 -6.37 -18.11 -0.68
C ARG A 41 -5.76 -18.87 -1.86
N VAL A 42 -4.44 -19.04 -1.88
CA VAL A 42 -3.73 -19.82 -2.92
C VAL A 42 -4.13 -21.30 -2.86
N LEU A 43 -4.26 -21.87 -1.66
CA LEU A 43 -4.70 -23.26 -1.48
C LEU A 43 -6.15 -23.47 -1.97
N ASP A 44 -7.04 -22.51 -1.74
CA ASP A 44 -8.41 -22.56 -2.25
C ASP A 44 -8.45 -22.52 -3.78
N LEU A 45 -7.67 -21.63 -4.40
CA LEU A 45 -7.54 -21.57 -5.87
C LEU A 45 -6.97 -22.89 -6.42
N TRP A 46 -5.98 -23.47 -5.73
CA TRP A 46 -5.45 -24.77 -6.10
C TRP A 46 -6.54 -25.85 -6.07
N GLN A 47 -7.39 -25.88 -5.03
CA GLN A 47 -8.50 -26.84 -4.93
C GLN A 47 -9.54 -26.65 -6.05
N GLN A 48 -9.75 -25.41 -6.51
CA GLN A 48 -10.64 -25.10 -7.63
C GLN A 48 -10.08 -25.50 -9.01
N GLY A 49 -8.83 -25.98 -9.08
CA GLY A 49 -8.21 -26.47 -10.30
C GLY A 49 -7.24 -25.51 -10.98
N TYR A 50 -6.95 -24.34 -10.38
CA TYR A 50 -5.91 -23.44 -10.87
C TYR A 50 -4.54 -23.97 -10.46
N LYS A 51 -3.83 -24.63 -11.39
CA LYS A 51 -2.55 -25.32 -11.13
C LYS A 51 -1.30 -24.60 -11.60
N VAL A 52 -1.47 -23.50 -12.33
CA VAL A 52 -0.37 -22.70 -12.87
C VAL A 52 -0.30 -21.38 -12.12
N VAL A 53 0.88 -21.04 -11.64
CA VAL A 53 1.15 -19.78 -10.95
C VAL A 53 2.04 -18.92 -11.84
N LEU A 54 1.65 -17.66 -12.02
CA LEU A 54 2.53 -16.63 -12.56
C LEU A 54 3.21 -15.95 -11.38
N ASP A 55 4.50 -16.22 -11.20
CA ASP A 55 5.32 -15.52 -10.22
C ASP A 55 5.83 -14.21 -10.84
N ALA A 56 5.50 -13.09 -10.23
CA ALA A 56 5.83 -11.76 -10.70
C ALA A 56 6.20 -10.87 -9.51
N ASP A 57 7.40 -10.29 -9.57
CA ASP A 57 7.93 -9.38 -8.57
C ASP A 57 8.46 -8.09 -9.24
N ILE A 58 8.35 -6.96 -8.54
CA ILE A 58 8.82 -5.67 -9.04
C ILE A 58 10.16 -5.34 -8.36
N GLN A 59 11.25 -5.49 -9.11
CA GLN A 59 12.58 -5.17 -8.62
C GLN A 59 12.71 -3.69 -8.24
N GLY A 60 13.13 -3.43 -6.99
CA GLY A 60 13.34 -2.07 -6.50
C GLY A 60 12.05 -1.25 -6.50
N PHE A 61 10.91 -1.86 -6.16
CA PHE A 61 9.60 -1.21 -6.13
C PHE A 61 9.66 0.18 -5.47
N PHE A 62 10.11 0.27 -4.21
CA PHE A 62 10.13 1.54 -3.47
C PHE A 62 11.11 2.58 -4.04
N ASP A 63 12.20 2.15 -4.66
CA ASP A 63 13.19 3.06 -5.24
C ASP A 63 12.76 3.63 -6.61
N ASN A 64 11.92 2.88 -7.34
CA ASN A 64 11.64 3.15 -8.75
C ASN A 64 10.21 3.63 -9.05
N ILE A 65 9.30 3.67 -8.06
CA ILE A 65 7.95 4.19 -8.30
C ILE A 65 8.00 5.71 -8.53
N PRO A 66 7.45 6.21 -9.64
CA PRO A 66 7.36 7.65 -9.87
C PRO A 66 6.47 8.32 -8.81
N HIS A 67 7.02 9.27 -8.05
CA HIS A 67 6.27 10.00 -7.02
C HIS A 67 5.04 10.72 -7.58
N SER A 68 5.06 11.11 -8.86
CA SER A 68 3.93 11.72 -9.53
C SER A 68 2.71 10.79 -9.57
N VAL A 69 2.92 9.49 -9.77
CA VAL A 69 1.83 8.49 -9.78
C VAL A 69 1.23 8.38 -8.38
N ILE A 70 2.07 8.27 -7.35
CA ILE A 70 1.62 8.22 -5.95
C ILE A 70 0.78 9.45 -5.60
N MET A 71 1.26 10.64 -5.98
CA MET A 71 0.57 11.90 -5.67
C MET A 71 -0.75 12.05 -6.43
N VAL A 72 -0.84 11.62 -7.68
CA VAL A 72 -2.09 11.65 -8.47
C VAL A 72 -3.14 10.73 -7.85
N GLU A 73 -2.76 9.48 -7.53
CA GLU A 73 -3.69 8.52 -6.92
C GLU A 73 -4.13 8.99 -5.53
N LEU A 74 -3.22 9.53 -4.71
CA LEU A 74 -3.57 10.07 -3.40
C LEU A 74 -4.52 11.28 -3.50
N ALA A 75 -4.27 12.20 -4.43
CA ALA A 75 -5.11 13.38 -4.65
C ALA A 75 -6.50 13.03 -5.20
N SER A 76 -6.68 11.86 -5.82
CA SER A 76 -7.99 11.38 -6.27
C SER A 76 -8.93 11.04 -5.11
N VAL A 77 -8.38 10.73 -3.93
CA VAL A 77 -9.12 10.34 -2.72
C VAL A 77 -9.08 11.42 -1.63
N VAL A 78 -7.96 12.14 -1.51
CA VAL A 78 -7.72 13.13 -0.44
C VAL A 78 -7.60 14.54 -1.04
N ALA A 79 -8.52 15.43 -0.66
CA ALA A 79 -8.53 16.81 -1.14
C ALA A 79 -7.74 17.81 -0.26
N ASP A 80 -7.28 17.40 0.93
CA ASP A 80 -6.56 18.29 1.85
C ASP A 80 -5.12 18.56 1.37
N GLY A 81 -4.88 19.78 0.90
CA GLY A 81 -3.57 20.22 0.41
C GLY A 81 -2.45 20.16 1.46
N ASN A 82 -2.76 20.24 2.76
CA ASN A 82 -1.75 20.10 3.81
C ASN A 82 -1.26 18.66 3.92
N ILE A 83 -2.18 17.70 3.82
CA ILE A 83 -1.86 16.27 3.84
C ILE A 83 -1.05 15.91 2.59
N LEU A 84 -1.49 16.35 1.41
CA LEU A 84 -0.79 16.13 0.15
C LEU A 84 0.63 16.71 0.20
N GLY A 85 0.78 17.96 0.66
CA GLY A 85 2.09 18.59 0.80
C GLY A 85 3.00 17.89 1.81
N LEU A 86 2.44 17.30 2.88
CA LEU A 86 3.22 16.54 3.85
C LEU A 86 3.72 15.21 3.26
N VAL A 87 2.87 14.50 2.51
CA VAL A 87 3.25 13.26 1.82
C VAL A 87 4.33 13.52 0.79
N GLU A 88 4.17 14.57 -0.03
CA GLU A 88 5.16 14.93 -1.04
C GLU A 88 6.54 15.22 -0.42
N ARG A 89 6.56 15.89 0.74
CA ARG A 89 7.80 16.14 1.49
C ARG A 89 8.44 14.85 1.99
N PHE A 90 7.66 13.88 2.47
CA PHE A 90 8.21 12.58 2.89
C PHE A 90 8.77 11.80 1.71
N LEU A 91 8.07 11.77 0.57
CA LEU A 91 8.56 11.11 -0.65
C LEU A 91 9.89 11.71 -1.12
N ARG A 92 10.00 13.04 -1.15
CA ARG A 92 11.23 13.74 -1.57
C ARG A 92 12.40 13.56 -0.60
N ALA A 93 12.13 13.33 0.68
CA ALA A 93 13.17 13.18 1.70
C ALA A 93 13.90 11.82 1.60
N GLY A 94 13.45 10.89 0.75
CA GLY A 94 14.02 9.54 0.64
C GLY A 94 13.86 8.73 1.92
N VAL A 95 12.93 9.14 2.80
CA VAL A 95 12.62 8.43 4.05
C VAL A 95 11.45 7.49 3.76
N MET A 96 11.73 6.44 2.99
CA MET A 96 10.88 5.27 2.86
C MET A 96 11.71 4.03 3.19
#